data_AF-A0A7V8WMD0-F1
#
_entry.id   AF-A0A7V8WMD0-F1
#
_cell.length_a   1.000
_cell.length_b   1.000
_cell.length_c   1.000
_cell.angle_alpha   90.00
_cell.angle_beta   90.00
_cell.angle_gamma   90.00
#
_symmetry.space_group_name_H-M   'P 1'
#
loop_
_entity.id
_entity.type
_entity.pdbx_description
1 polymer ?
#
loop_
_entity_poly.entity_id
_entity_poly.type
_entity_poly.pdbx_seq_one_letter_code
_entity_poly.pdbx_strand_id
1 'polypeptide(L)'
;MSRPLPPWELMKEAHRDSAKRRRVGGRLRARWSHFVPQHDVWFDDWATEWGEQVGVSVTVDHIDVTGIPARVSSEISAGEGHDLIQFIATLSQYEPSVHSMNDLMDEANKR
;
A
#
# COMPACT_ATOMS: atom_id res chain seq x y z
N MET A 1 -21.19 20.58 28.73
CA MET A 1 -21.24 19.33 27.94
C MET A 1 -20.49 19.58 26.64
N SER A 2 -19.32 18.96 26.45
CA SER A 2 -18.51 19.18 25.23
C SER A 2 -19.09 18.36 24.08
N ARG A 3 -19.24 18.99 22.91
CA ARG A 3 -19.63 18.29 21.67
C ARG A 3 -18.51 17.29 21.29
N PRO A 4 -18.85 16.07 20.85
CA PRO A 4 -17.86 15.15 20.34
C PRO A 4 -17.18 15.75 19.10
N LEU A 5 -15.87 15.48 18.97
CA LEU A 5 -15.09 15.91 17.82
C LEU A 5 -15.66 15.28 16.55
N PRO A 6 -15.82 16.04 15.47
CA PRO A 6 -16.24 15.46 14.19
C PRO A 6 -15.21 14.44 13.63
N PRO A 7 -15.58 13.69 12.57
CA PRO A 7 -14.80 12.52 12.09
C PRO A 7 -13.38 12.80 11.55
N TRP A 8 -13.17 13.89 10.81
CA TRP A 8 -11.86 14.35 10.30
C TRP A 8 -10.78 14.78 11.34
N GLU A 9 -11.09 14.95 12.63
CA GLU A 9 -10.16 15.25 13.73
C GLU A 9 -9.78 13.96 14.45
N LEU A 10 -10.73 13.01 14.56
CA LEU A 10 -10.45 11.64 14.98
C LEU A 10 -9.45 10.96 14.04
N MET A 11 -9.50 11.27 12.74
CA MET A 11 -8.49 10.85 11.77
C MET A 11 -7.09 11.40 12.14
N LYS A 12 -6.98 12.67 12.55
CA LYS A 12 -5.70 13.26 12.99
C LYS A 12 -5.17 12.63 14.28
N GLU A 13 -6.04 12.22 15.20
CA GLU A 13 -5.66 11.47 16.39
C GLU A 13 -5.21 10.04 16.06
N ALA A 14 -5.88 9.36 15.12
CA ALA A 14 -5.45 8.06 14.61
C ALA A 14 -4.06 8.13 13.92
N HIS A 15 -3.74 9.24 13.26
CA HIS A 15 -2.40 9.51 12.73
C HIS A 15 -1.36 9.76 13.84
N ARG A 16 -1.76 10.32 14.98
CA ARG A 16 -0.88 10.66 16.11
C ARG A 16 -0.46 9.45 16.94
N ASP A 17 -1.24 8.36 16.91
CA ASP A 17 -0.94 7.10 17.64
C ASP A 17 0.05 6.18 16.90
N SER A 18 0.60 6.64 15.76
CA SER A 18 1.64 5.96 14.98
C SER A 18 2.98 5.83 15.73
N ALA A 19 3.18 6.59 16.80
CA ALA A 19 4.42 6.64 17.59
C ALA A 19 4.81 5.30 18.25
N LYS A 20 3.91 4.30 18.28
CA LYS A 20 4.17 2.94 18.81
C LYS A 20 4.34 1.85 17.75
N ARG A 21 4.43 2.20 16.46
CA ARG A 21 4.68 1.19 15.42
C ARG A 21 6.18 0.87 15.38
N ARG A 22 6.50 -0.41 15.61
CA ARG A 22 7.87 -0.94 15.54
C ARG A 22 8.45 -0.58 14.16
N ARG A 23 9.59 0.15 14.14
CA ARG A 23 10.29 0.45 12.88
C ARG A 23 10.70 -0.87 12.25
N VAL A 24 10.21 -1.14 11.04
CA VAL A 24 10.39 -2.44 10.39
C VAL A 24 11.76 -2.51 9.69
N GLY A 25 12.31 -1.36 9.27
CA GLY A 25 13.54 -1.32 8.48
C GLY A 25 13.35 -1.96 7.10
N GLY A 26 14.13 -1.53 6.10
CA GLY A 26 14.10 -2.11 4.76
C GLY A 26 13.48 -1.20 3.70
N ARG A 27 13.23 -1.80 2.52
CA ARG A 27 12.72 -1.12 1.32
C ARG A 27 11.42 -1.79 0.88
N LEU A 28 10.42 -0.98 0.54
CA LEU A 28 9.13 -1.40 -0.01
C LEU A 28 9.03 -0.92 -1.46
N ARG A 29 8.81 -1.85 -2.39
CA ARG A 29 8.55 -1.58 -3.81
C ARG A 29 7.07 -1.77 -4.09
N ALA A 30 6.37 -0.68 -4.37
CA ALA A 30 4.96 -0.71 -4.74
C ALA A 30 4.79 -0.40 -6.23
N ARG A 31 3.80 -1.05 -6.87
CA ARG A 31 3.34 -0.67 -8.20
C ARG A 31 1.99 0.04 -8.09
N TRP A 32 1.92 1.20 -8.72
CA TRP A 32 0.71 2.02 -8.79
C TRP A 32 0.69 2.77 -10.11
N SER A 33 -0.46 2.89 -10.78
CA SER A 33 -0.64 3.87 -11.84
C SER A 33 -2.12 4.15 -12.00
N HIS A 34 -2.52 5.37 -11.68
CA HIS A 34 -3.91 5.78 -11.74
C HIS A 34 -4.23 6.42 -13.09
N PHE A 35 -5.45 6.25 -13.58
CA PHE A 35 -5.90 6.92 -14.82
C PHE A 35 -5.98 8.46 -14.68
N VAL A 36 -5.76 8.99 -13.48
CA VAL A 36 -5.77 10.43 -13.15
C VAL A 36 -4.36 10.79 -12.70
N PRO A 37 -3.57 11.53 -13.50
CA PRO A 37 -2.17 11.81 -13.19
C PRO A 37 -1.95 12.53 -11.84
N GLN A 38 -2.90 13.35 -11.40
CA GLN A 38 -2.82 14.04 -10.11
C GLN A 38 -2.86 13.09 -8.92
N HIS A 39 -3.50 11.91 -9.07
CA HIS A 39 -3.50 10.90 -8.03
C HIS A 39 -2.09 10.32 -7.83
N ASP A 40 -1.36 10.07 -8.92
CA ASP A 40 -0.02 9.50 -8.86
C ASP A 40 0.93 10.43 -8.09
N VAL A 41 0.88 11.74 -8.36
CA VAL A 41 1.65 12.75 -7.60
C VAL A 41 1.33 12.71 -6.11
N TRP A 42 0.05 12.73 -5.75
CA TRP A 42 -0.37 12.67 -4.35
C TRP A 42 0.08 11.37 -3.67
N PHE A 43 -0.02 10.24 -4.37
CA PHE A 43 0.32 8.94 -3.81
C PHE A 43 1.83 8.80 -3.58
N ASP A 44 2.66 9.30 -4.49
CA ASP A 44 4.11 9.29 -4.36
C ASP A 44 4.57 10.06 -3.12
N ASP A 45 4.02 11.27 -2.90
CA ASP A 45 4.30 12.09 -1.72
C ASP A 45 3.85 11.38 -0.44
N TRP A 46 2.59 10.92 -0.41
CA TRP A 46 2.02 10.23 0.75
C TRP A 46 2.80 8.96 1.11
N ALA A 47 3.17 8.14 0.12
CA ALA A 47 3.86 6.87 0.34
C ALA A 47 5.26 7.09 0.91
N THR A 48 5.96 8.13 0.44
CA THR A 48 7.28 8.51 0.94
C THR A 48 7.20 9.03 2.38
N GLU A 49 6.28 9.96 2.67
CA GLU A 49 6.06 10.49 4.02
C GLU A 49 5.68 9.40 5.02
N TRP A 50 4.80 8.48 4.62
CA TRP A 50 4.44 7.32 5.43
C TRP A 50 5.65 6.43 5.71
N GLY A 51 6.47 6.17 4.68
CA GLY A 51 7.70 5.39 4.78
C GLY A 51 8.67 5.96 5.82
N GLU A 52 8.88 7.28 5.82
CA GLU A 52 9.72 7.96 6.81
C GLU A 52 9.21 7.77 8.25
N GLN A 53 7.89 7.88 8.45
CA GLN A 53 7.26 7.70 9.76
C GLN A 53 7.47 6.28 10.31
N VAL A 54 7.38 5.25 9.45
CA VAL A 54 7.53 3.84 9.86
C VAL A 54 8.96 3.30 9.71
N GLY A 55 9.87 4.08 9.15
CA GLY A 55 11.27 3.70 8.93
C GLY A 55 11.48 2.69 7.79
N VAL A 56 10.73 2.83 6.70
CA VAL A 56 10.84 2.03 5.47
C VAL A 56 11.07 2.95 4.28
N SER A 57 12.03 2.61 3.41
CA SER A 57 12.23 3.32 2.15
C SER A 57 11.19 2.85 1.14
N VAL A 58 10.34 3.74 0.64
CA VAL A 58 9.30 3.38 -0.34
C VAL A 58 9.71 3.83 -1.74
N THR A 59 9.47 2.98 -2.74
CA THR A 59 9.60 3.33 -4.17
C THR A 59 8.31 2.90 -4.88
N VAL A 60 7.75 3.78 -5.70
CA VAL A 60 6.53 3.54 -6.47
C VAL A 60 6.88 3.50 -7.96
N ASP A 61 6.61 2.37 -8.62
CA ASP A 61 6.76 2.24 -10.08
C ASP A 61 5.41 2.46 -10.77
N HIS A 62 5.40 3.37 -11.74
CA HIS A 62 4.23 3.69 -12.57
C HIS A 62 4.26 2.92 -13.89
N ILE A 63 3.33 1.98 -14.06
CA ILE A 63 3.17 1.16 -15.25
C ILE A 63 1.73 1.21 -15.74
N ASP A 64 1.55 1.34 -17.06
CA ASP A 64 0.23 1.28 -17.69
C ASP A 64 -0.53 0.01 -17.29
N VAL A 65 -1.83 0.16 -17.01
CA VAL A 65 -2.70 -0.92 -16.54
C VAL A 65 -2.69 -2.14 -17.46
N THR A 66 -2.55 -1.94 -18.77
CA THR A 66 -2.51 -3.04 -19.74
C THR A 66 -1.24 -3.89 -19.65
N GLY A 67 -0.15 -3.33 -19.13
CA GLY A 67 1.13 -4.02 -18.94
C GLY A 67 1.23 -4.81 -17.64
N ILE A 68 0.31 -4.60 -16.68
CA ILE A 68 0.41 -5.15 -15.33
C ILE A 68 0.44 -6.70 -15.32
N PRO A 69 -0.45 -7.43 -16.02
CA PRO A 69 -0.42 -8.89 -15.99
C PRO A 69 0.90 -9.48 -16.52
N ALA A 70 1.40 -8.93 -17.62
CA ALA A 70 2.66 -9.38 -18.22
C ALA A 70 3.85 -9.16 -17.26
N ARG A 71 3.88 -8.02 -16.56
CA ARG A 71 4.95 -7.78 -15.60
C ARG A 71 4.82 -8.63 -14.34
N VAL A 72 3.61 -8.80 -13.77
CA VAL A 72 3.39 -9.71 -12.64
C VAL A 72 3.90 -11.12 -12.98
N SER A 73 3.54 -11.63 -14.15
CA SER A 73 4.03 -12.93 -14.64
C SER A 73 5.56 -13.00 -14.69
N SER A 74 6.22 -11.91 -15.12
CA SER A 74 7.68 -11.86 -15.23
C SER A 74 8.35 -11.81 -13.86
N GLU A 75 7.79 -11.06 -12.91
CA GLU A 75 8.30 -10.95 -11.52
C GLU A 75 8.16 -12.26 -10.76
N ILE A 76 7.00 -12.93 -10.88
CA ILE A 76 6.80 -14.27 -10.30
C ILE A 76 7.81 -15.26 -10.88
N SER A 77 8.02 -15.24 -12.20
CA SER A 77 8.97 -16.15 -12.86
C SER A 77 10.42 -15.88 -12.45
N ALA A 78 10.77 -14.61 -12.20
CA ALA A 78 12.10 -14.21 -11.76
C ALA A 78 12.33 -14.47 -10.26
N GLY A 79 11.26 -14.60 -9.47
CA GLY A 79 11.34 -14.62 -8.00
C GLY A 79 11.79 -13.29 -7.39
N GLU A 80 11.77 -12.20 -8.17
CA GLU A 80 12.12 -10.85 -7.75
C GLU A 80 11.18 -9.84 -8.41
N GLY A 81 10.64 -8.90 -7.63
CA GLY A 81 9.69 -7.94 -8.13
C GLY A 81 9.22 -6.93 -7.09
N HIS A 82 7.97 -6.50 -7.25
CA HIS A 82 7.28 -5.62 -6.32
C HIS A 82 6.77 -6.40 -5.11
N ASP A 83 6.78 -5.74 -3.94
CA ASP A 83 6.20 -6.27 -2.70
C ASP A 83 4.68 -6.08 -2.68
N LEU A 84 4.20 -4.97 -3.24
CA LEU A 84 2.78 -4.62 -3.35
C LEU A 84 2.42 -4.25 -4.78
N ILE A 85 1.31 -4.78 -5.27
CA ILE A 85 0.80 -4.50 -6.62
C ILE A 85 -0.65 -4.06 -6.49
N GLN A 86 -0.95 -2.84 -6.92
CA GLN A 86 -2.33 -2.41 -7.10
C GLN A 86 -2.80 -2.78 -8.51
N PHE A 87 -3.96 -3.43 -8.59
CA PHE A 87 -4.61 -3.69 -9.87
C PHE A 87 -6.13 -3.59 -9.75
N ILE A 88 -6.79 -3.11 -10.80
CA ILE A 88 -8.23 -2.85 -10.82
C ILE A 88 -9.08 -4.12 -10.84
N ALA A 89 -8.53 -5.22 -11.37
CA ALA A 89 -9.21 -6.49 -11.49
C ALA A 89 -8.55 -7.55 -10.59
N THR A 90 -9.28 -8.63 -10.32
CA THR A 90 -8.71 -9.79 -9.66
C THR A 90 -7.78 -10.53 -10.63
N LEU A 91 -6.59 -10.91 -10.15
CA LEU A 91 -5.64 -11.74 -10.88
C LEU A 91 -5.59 -13.14 -10.25
N SER A 92 -6.73 -13.83 -10.20
CA SER A 92 -6.89 -15.09 -9.49
C SER A 92 -5.89 -16.17 -9.91
N GLN A 93 -5.40 -16.12 -11.16
CA GLN A 93 -4.38 -17.05 -11.65
C GLN A 93 -3.04 -16.97 -10.91
N TYR A 94 -2.76 -15.87 -10.20
CA TYR A 94 -1.52 -15.68 -9.44
C TYR A 94 -1.71 -15.90 -7.93
N GLU A 95 -2.90 -16.33 -7.48
CA GLU A 95 -3.19 -16.58 -6.06
C GLU A 95 -2.17 -17.50 -5.36
N PRO A 96 -1.67 -18.59 -5.99
CA PRO A 96 -0.63 -19.42 -5.37
C PRO A 96 0.74 -18.74 -5.22
N SER A 97 0.95 -17.60 -5.89
CA SER A 97 2.22 -16.88 -5.98
C SER A 97 2.26 -15.60 -5.14
N VAL A 98 1.20 -15.31 -4.37
CA VAL A 98 1.11 -14.12 -3.53
C VAL A 98 1.04 -14.50 -2.05
N HIS A 99 1.46 -13.58 -1.19
CA HIS A 99 1.25 -13.74 0.24
C HIS A 99 -0.22 -13.55 0.61
N SER A 100 -0.75 -14.48 1.40
CA SER A 100 -2.10 -14.36 1.96
C SER A 100 -2.19 -13.14 2.88
N MET A 101 -3.28 -12.38 2.76
CA MET A 101 -3.61 -11.24 3.62
C MET A 101 -4.74 -11.56 4.62
N ASN A 102 -5.00 -12.85 4.88
CA ASN A 102 -6.09 -13.28 5.77
C ASN A 102 -5.95 -12.73 7.19
N ASP A 103 -4.71 -12.62 7.68
CA ASP A 103 -4.39 -12.04 8.99
C ASP A 103 -4.83 -10.57 9.10
N LEU A 104 -4.59 -9.77 8.05
CA LEU A 104 -5.03 -8.38 7.97
C LEU A 104 -6.56 -8.27 7.90
N MET A 105 -7.21 -9.18 7.19
CA MET A 105 -8.68 -9.22 7.10
C MET A 105 -9.30 -9.60 8.46
N ASP A 106 -8.72 -10.57 9.16
CA ASP A 106 -9.14 -10.96 10.50
C ASP A 106 -8.95 -9.84 11.52
N GLU A 107 -7.87 -9.06 11.42
CA GLU A 107 -7.66 -7.87 12.26
C GLU A 107 -8.71 -6.79 11.94
N ALA A 108 -8.95 -6.50 10.66
CA ALA A 108 -9.91 -5.48 10.23
C ALA A 108 -11.33 -5.79 10.69
N ASN A 109 -11.76 -7.05 10.62
CA ASN A 109 -13.10 -7.49 11.04
C ASN A 109 -13.36 -7.40 12.56
N LYS A 110 -12.31 -7.23 13.38
CA LYS A 110 -12.43 -7.11 14.84
C LYS A 110 -12.60 -5.66 15.31
N ARG A 111 -12.46 -4.68 14.43
CA ARG A 111 -12.58 -3.24 14.73
C ARG A 111 -14.00 -2.76 14.49
#